data_AF-A0A328B1U1-F1
#
_entry.id   AF-A0A328B1U1-F1
#
_cell.length_a   1.000
_cell.length_b   1.000
_cell.length_c   1.000
_cell.angle_alpha   90.00
_cell.angle_beta   90.00
_cell.angle_gamma   90.00
#
_symmetry.space_group_name_H-M   'P 1'
#
loop_
_entity.id
_entity.type
_entity.pdbx_description
1 polymer ?
#
loop_
_entity_poly.entity_id
_entity_poly.type
_entity_poly.pdbx_seq_one_letter_code
_entity_poly.pdbx_strand_id
1 'polypeptide(L)'
;MTRAKALWTGGAGALAVVTFVLSLLALIALNAGGAARMGSATLLRLAAGYDRRAEILLASAEPSPADRRQAASLSRSAIEQFPYDTSAWLRLAYVDALEHRGLTPAGGALLSRSYELVAVDPDVGLWRVRFALENSQMLSHNLRANVRNEAFALGMNGDKRSELRQMAATIRNPAGRLSAALWLNRLEAGVTK
;
A
#
# COMPACT_ATOMS: atom_id res chain seq x y z
N MET A 1 -49.08 -25.60 -18.07
CA MET A 1 -47.73 -25.01 -18.17
C MET A 1 -46.85 -25.95 -18.98
N THR A 2 -46.25 -25.46 -20.07
CA THR A 2 -45.45 -26.28 -20.99
C THR A 2 -44.10 -26.66 -20.36
N ARG A 3 -43.62 -27.89 -20.58
CA ARG A 3 -42.34 -28.42 -20.05
C ARG A 3 -41.15 -27.48 -20.30
N ALA A 4 -41.20 -26.69 -21.37
CA ALA A 4 -40.22 -25.66 -21.70
C ALA A 4 -40.10 -24.55 -20.62
N LYS A 5 -41.21 -24.13 -19.99
CA LYS A 5 -41.18 -23.12 -18.91
C LYS A 5 -40.51 -23.67 -17.64
N ALA A 6 -40.74 -24.94 -17.31
CA ALA A 6 -40.14 -25.58 -16.14
C ALA A 6 -38.61 -25.76 -16.28
N LEU A 7 -38.14 -26.12 -17.48
CA LEU A 7 -36.70 -26.20 -17.79
C LEU A 7 -36.03 -24.83 -17.73
N TRP A 8 -36.68 -23.78 -18.25
CA TRP A 8 -36.18 -22.41 -18.18
C TRP A 8 -36.08 -21.88 -16.74
N THR A 9 -37.11 -22.10 -15.93
CA THR A 9 -37.09 -21.68 -14.52
C THR A 9 -36.05 -22.44 -13.71
N GLY A 10 -35.85 -23.74 -13.99
CA GLY A 10 -34.80 -24.54 -13.35
C GLY A 10 -33.39 -24.07 -13.71
N GLY A 11 -33.14 -23.79 -14.99
CA GLY A 11 -31.85 -23.25 -15.46
C GLY A 11 -31.53 -21.88 -14.86
N ALA A 12 -32.51 -20.96 -14.84
CA ALA A 12 -32.34 -19.65 -14.23
C ALA A 12 -32.07 -19.73 -12.72
N GLY A 13 -32.77 -20.62 -12.01
CA GLY A 13 -32.55 -20.86 -10.57
C GLY A 13 -31.15 -21.40 -10.27
N ALA A 14 -30.67 -22.39 -11.04
CA ALA A 14 -29.33 -22.94 -10.86
C ALA A 14 -28.23 -21.89 -11.10
N LEU A 15 -28.37 -21.08 -12.15
CA LEU A 15 -27.42 -20.00 -12.44
C LEU A 15 -27.40 -18.95 -11.32
N ALA A 16 -28.56 -18.58 -10.79
CA ALA A 16 -28.67 -17.64 -9.67
C ALA A 16 -27.95 -18.15 -8.42
N VAL A 17 -28.14 -19.43 -8.06
CA VAL A 17 -27.46 -20.05 -6.91
C VAL A 17 -25.94 -20.09 -7.11
N VAL A 18 -25.45 -20.50 -8.29
CA VAL A 18 -24.01 -20.53 -8.58
C VAL A 18 -23.40 -19.12 -8.49
N THR A 19 -24.07 -18.13 -9.06
CA THR A 19 -23.60 -16.73 -9.02
C THR A 19 -23.56 -16.19 -7.59
N PHE A 20 -24.57 -16.51 -6.79
CA PHE A 20 -24.62 -16.13 -5.38
C PHE A 20 -23.48 -16.78 -4.57
N VAL A 21 -23.27 -18.09 -4.74
CA VAL A 21 -22.19 -18.81 -4.03
C VAL A 21 -20.82 -18.28 -4.43
N LEU A 22 -20.57 -18.05 -5.73
CA LEU A 22 -19.30 -17.47 -6.19
C LEU A 22 -19.08 -16.05 -5.65
N SER A 23 -20.12 -15.21 -5.64
CA SER A 23 -20.05 -13.87 -5.05
C SER A 23 -19.76 -13.92 -3.54
N LEU A 24 -20.38 -14.85 -2.81
CA LEU A 24 -20.14 -15.04 -1.38
C LEU A 24 -18.71 -15.52 -1.12
N LEU A 25 -18.21 -16.48 -1.88
CA LEU A 25 -16.82 -16.95 -1.79
C LEU A 25 -15.82 -15.85 -2.13
N ALA A 26 -16.11 -15.00 -3.13
CA ALA A 26 -15.29 -13.84 -3.45
C ALA A 26 -15.29 -12.82 -2.31
N LEU A 27 -16.43 -12.54 -1.69
CA LEU A 27 -16.52 -11.63 -0.55
C LEU A 27 -15.77 -12.16 0.67
N ILE A 28 -15.93 -13.46 0.99
CA ILE A 28 -15.18 -14.14 2.05
C ILE A 28 -13.68 -14.07 1.75
N ALA A 29 -13.27 -14.37 0.51
CA ALA A 29 -11.87 -14.26 0.10
C ALA A 29 -11.38 -12.84 0.37
N LEU A 30 -12.08 -11.81 -0.10
CA LEU A 30 -11.70 -10.40 0.06
C LEU A 30 -11.54 -10.03 1.54
N ASN A 31 -12.49 -10.43 2.38
CA ASN A 31 -12.47 -10.12 3.81
C ASN A 31 -11.39 -10.92 4.58
N ALA A 32 -11.07 -12.14 4.13
CA ALA A 32 -10.04 -13.00 4.70
C ALA A 32 -8.62 -12.71 4.14
N GLY A 33 -8.40 -11.54 3.53
CA GLY A 33 -7.10 -11.17 2.96
C GLY A 33 -6.86 -11.74 1.56
N GLY A 34 -7.90 -11.78 0.74
CA GLY A 34 -7.93 -12.28 -0.65
C GLY A 34 -7.57 -13.74 -0.84
N ALA A 35 -7.90 -14.62 0.11
CA ALA A 35 -7.94 -16.05 -0.17
C ALA A 35 -9.12 -16.71 0.55
N ALA A 36 -10.04 -17.32 -0.22
CA ALA A 36 -11.03 -18.24 0.35
C ALA A 36 -10.37 -19.61 0.52
N ARG A 37 -10.36 -20.13 1.75
CA ARG A 37 -9.79 -21.43 2.08
C ARG A 37 -10.85 -22.35 2.68
N MET A 38 -10.77 -23.63 2.36
CA MET A 38 -11.53 -24.69 3.01
C MET A 38 -10.53 -25.75 3.48
N GLY A 39 -10.23 -25.75 4.78
CA GLY A 39 -9.11 -26.51 5.34
C GLY A 39 -7.76 -26.00 4.81
N SER A 40 -6.94 -26.90 4.26
CA SER A 40 -5.66 -26.56 3.62
C SER A 40 -5.79 -26.14 2.15
N ALA A 41 -6.95 -26.36 1.52
CA ALA A 41 -7.18 -26.03 0.12
C ALA A 41 -7.52 -24.54 -0.06
N THR A 42 -6.87 -23.89 -1.03
CA THR A 42 -7.23 -22.52 -1.45
C THR A 42 -8.23 -22.61 -2.59
N LEU A 43 -9.47 -22.19 -2.35
CA LEU A 43 -10.58 -22.26 -3.30
C LEU A 43 -10.54 -21.09 -4.29
N LEU A 44 -10.16 -19.90 -3.82
CA LEU A 44 -10.07 -18.70 -4.63
C LEU A 44 -8.98 -17.79 -4.07
N ARG A 45 -8.20 -17.15 -4.94
CA ARG A 45 -7.20 -16.16 -4.56
C ARG A 45 -7.49 -14.87 -5.32
N LEU A 46 -7.64 -13.77 -4.60
CA LEU A 46 -7.90 -12.46 -5.15
C LEU A 46 -6.63 -11.62 -5.08
N ALA A 47 -6.34 -10.92 -6.18
CA ALA A 47 -5.28 -9.94 -6.31
C ALA A 47 -5.23 -8.94 -5.14
N ALA A 48 -6.38 -8.37 -4.78
CA ALA A 48 -6.51 -7.41 -3.69
C ALA A 48 -6.14 -7.97 -2.30
N GLY A 49 -5.88 -9.27 -2.17
CA GLY A 49 -5.51 -9.91 -0.90
C GLY A 49 -4.07 -9.73 -0.47
N TYR A 50 -3.13 -9.61 -1.41
CA TYR A 50 -1.71 -9.54 -1.07
C TYR A 50 -1.39 -8.30 -0.24
N ASP A 51 -2.05 -7.19 -0.55
CA ASP A 51 -1.84 -5.89 0.08
C ASP A 51 -2.23 -5.93 1.55
N ARG A 52 -3.51 -6.16 1.80
CA ARG A 52 -4.06 -6.24 3.14
C ARG A 52 -3.35 -7.26 4.02
N ARG A 53 -2.98 -8.43 3.49
CA ARG A 53 -2.28 -9.45 4.28
C ARG A 53 -0.88 -9.01 4.69
N ALA A 54 -0.11 -8.42 3.78
CA ALA A 54 1.23 -7.97 4.14
C ALA A 54 1.20 -6.70 5.01
N GLU A 55 0.21 -5.82 4.83
CA GLU A 55 -0.01 -4.68 5.72
C GLU A 55 -0.29 -5.12 7.16
N ILE A 56 -1.18 -6.10 7.36
CA ILE A 56 -1.47 -6.63 8.70
C ILE A 56 -0.21 -7.18 9.36
N LEU A 57 0.63 -7.88 8.60
CA LEU A 57 1.92 -8.42 9.09
C LEU A 57 2.91 -7.32 9.48
N LEU A 58 2.81 -6.14 8.86
CA LEU A 58 3.70 -5.00 9.09
C LEU A 58 3.09 -3.91 9.98
N ALA A 59 1.88 -4.11 10.51
CA ALA A 59 1.14 -3.10 11.26
C ALA A 59 1.73 -2.78 12.64
N SER A 60 2.52 -3.70 13.22
CA SER A 60 3.22 -3.45 14.48
C SER A 60 4.45 -2.57 14.27
N ALA A 61 4.83 -1.80 15.29
CA ALA A 61 6.02 -0.94 15.22
C ALA A 61 7.32 -1.76 15.02
N GLU A 62 7.35 -2.98 15.55
CA GLU A 62 8.48 -3.91 15.42
C GLU A 62 7.97 -5.31 15.00
N PRO A 63 7.65 -5.52 13.71
CA PRO A 63 7.18 -6.81 13.23
C PRO A 63 8.23 -7.90 13.48
N SER A 64 7.79 -9.13 13.75
CA SER A 64 8.73 -10.24 13.96
C SER A 64 9.51 -10.54 12.66
N PRO A 65 10.71 -11.14 12.72
CA PRO A 65 11.43 -11.55 11.52
C PRO A 65 10.63 -12.51 10.62
N ALA A 66 9.74 -13.32 11.20
CA ALA A 66 8.87 -14.21 10.44
C ALA A 66 7.82 -13.40 9.65
N ASP A 67 7.18 -12.42 10.29
CA ASP A 67 6.18 -11.55 9.65
C ASP A 67 6.79 -10.73 8.53
N ARG A 68 8.01 -10.18 8.73
CA ARG A 68 8.75 -9.44 7.69
C ARG A 68 9.01 -10.30 6.46
N ARG A 69 9.51 -11.53 6.65
CA ARG A 69 9.76 -12.47 5.54
C ARG A 69 8.47 -12.84 4.82
N GLN A 70 7.40 -13.07 5.57
CA GLN A 70 6.10 -13.39 4.98
C GLN A 70 5.52 -12.19 4.20
N ALA A 71 5.64 -10.98 4.74
CA ALA A 71 5.19 -9.77 4.07
C ALA A 71 5.99 -9.49 2.78
N ALA A 72 7.30 -9.70 2.81
CA ALA A 72 8.15 -9.60 1.62
C ALA A 72 7.77 -10.63 0.55
N SER A 73 7.51 -11.88 0.96
CA SER A 73 7.05 -12.93 0.04
C SER A 73 5.71 -12.58 -0.62
N LEU A 74 4.74 -12.07 0.16
CA LEU A 74 3.45 -11.61 -0.36
C LEU A 74 3.61 -10.41 -1.31
N SER A 75 4.49 -9.46 -0.99
CA SER A 75 4.76 -8.29 -1.82
C SER A 75 5.44 -8.68 -3.15
N ARG A 76 6.38 -9.63 -3.13
CA ARG A 76 6.96 -10.18 -4.38
C ARG A 76 5.92 -10.90 -5.22
N SER A 77 5.07 -11.71 -4.60
CA SER A 77 3.96 -12.37 -5.30
C SER A 77 2.97 -11.36 -5.92
N ALA A 78 2.73 -10.24 -5.23
CA ALA A 78 1.91 -9.14 -5.74
C ALA A 78 2.56 -8.52 -6.98
N ILE A 79 3.86 -8.20 -6.93
CA ILE A 79 4.62 -7.63 -8.06
C ILE A 79 4.66 -8.58 -9.26
N GLU A 80 4.80 -9.89 -9.04
CA GLU A 80 4.77 -10.89 -10.12
C GLU A 80 3.44 -10.86 -10.90
N GLN A 81 2.33 -10.54 -10.23
CA GLN A 81 1.00 -10.47 -10.86
C GLN A 81 0.64 -9.05 -11.31
N PHE A 82 1.08 -8.04 -10.56
CA PHE A 82 0.79 -6.63 -10.73
C PHE A 82 2.09 -5.83 -10.62
N PRO A 83 2.93 -5.79 -11.66
CA PRO A 83 4.23 -5.12 -11.60
C PRO A 83 4.17 -3.62 -11.28
N TYR A 84 2.99 -3.02 -11.43
CA TYR A 84 2.68 -1.61 -11.19
C TYR A 84 2.14 -1.32 -9.77
N ASP A 85 2.07 -2.32 -8.88
CA ASP A 85 1.63 -2.14 -7.49
C ASP A 85 2.67 -1.36 -6.67
N THR A 86 2.42 -0.06 -6.52
CA THR A 86 3.29 0.88 -5.78
C THR A 86 3.46 0.49 -4.31
N SER A 87 2.41 -0.03 -3.69
CA SER A 87 2.39 -0.42 -2.29
C SER A 87 3.23 -1.67 -2.03
N ALA A 88 3.26 -2.63 -2.96
CA ALA A 88 4.18 -3.77 -2.86
C ALA A 88 5.66 -3.37 -2.92
N TRP A 89 6.04 -2.50 -3.85
CA TRP A 89 7.41 -1.98 -3.94
C TRP A 89 7.81 -1.21 -2.67
N LEU A 90 6.91 -0.36 -2.17
CA LEU A 90 7.14 0.41 -0.96
C LEU A 90 7.25 -0.47 0.30
N ARG A 91 6.42 -1.53 0.42
CA ARG A 91 6.53 -2.51 1.50
C ARG A 91 7.85 -3.26 1.47
N LEU A 92 8.37 -3.62 0.30
CA LEU A 92 9.70 -4.23 0.20
C LEU A 92 10.81 -3.27 0.66
N ALA A 93 10.72 -1.98 0.31
CA ALA A 93 11.64 -0.98 0.82
C ALA A 93 11.56 -0.84 2.36
N TYR A 94 10.35 -0.90 2.92
CA TYR A 94 10.15 -0.86 4.37
C TYR A 94 10.73 -2.10 5.07
N VAL A 95 10.52 -3.30 4.51
CA VAL A 95 11.12 -4.54 5.03
C VAL A 95 12.65 -4.46 5.01
N ASP A 96 13.25 -3.97 3.91
CA ASP A 96 14.70 -3.75 3.82
C ASP A 96 15.19 -2.84 4.96
N ALA A 97 14.51 -1.72 5.19
CA ALA A 97 14.88 -0.80 6.27
C ALA A 97 14.76 -1.43 7.66
N LEU A 98 13.74 -2.27 7.89
CA LEU A 98 13.57 -2.99 9.15
C LEU A 98 14.67 -4.04 9.38
N GLU A 99 15.10 -4.75 8.33
CA GLU A 99 16.15 -5.77 8.40
C GLU A 99 17.53 -5.17 8.70
N HIS A 100 17.82 -3.98 8.14
CA HIS A 100 19.13 -3.34 8.23
C HIS A 100 19.19 -2.18 9.23
N ARG A 101 18.10 -1.92 9.96
CA ARG A 101 17.94 -0.76 10.87
C ARG A 101 18.17 0.59 10.17
N GLY A 102 17.79 0.67 8.90
CA GLY A 102 17.97 1.82 8.03
C GLY A 102 17.87 1.40 6.57
N LEU A 103 17.46 2.33 5.70
CA LEU A 103 17.31 2.06 4.27
C LEU A 103 18.66 1.78 3.60
N THR A 104 18.82 0.61 2.98
CA THR A 104 20.02 0.28 2.20
C THR A 104 19.92 0.85 0.78
N PRO A 105 20.99 0.81 -0.04
CA PRO A 105 20.88 1.13 -1.46
C PRO A 105 19.84 0.26 -2.20
N ALA A 106 19.69 -1.01 -1.81
CA ALA A 106 18.70 -1.91 -2.40
C ALA A 106 17.27 -1.47 -2.03
N GLY A 107 17.00 -1.17 -0.76
CA GLY A 107 15.72 -0.61 -0.33
C GLY A 107 15.44 0.76 -0.97
N GLY A 108 16.48 1.59 -1.16
CA GLY A 108 16.39 2.86 -1.85
C GLY A 108 15.93 2.71 -3.31
N ALA A 109 16.41 1.69 -4.02
CA ALA A 109 15.95 1.39 -5.38
C ALA A 109 14.47 0.95 -5.41
N LEU A 110 14.03 0.15 -4.43
CA LEU A 110 12.63 -0.25 -4.28
C LEU A 110 11.72 0.95 -3.99
N LEU A 111 12.16 1.86 -3.10
CA LEU A 111 11.44 3.10 -2.82
C LEU A 111 11.38 4.01 -4.06
N SER A 112 12.49 4.14 -4.80
CA SER A 112 12.51 4.88 -6.07
C SER A 112 11.51 4.30 -7.06
N ARG A 113 11.46 2.98 -7.19
CA ARG A 113 10.51 2.31 -8.09
C ARG A 113 9.06 2.64 -7.76
N SER A 114 8.71 2.74 -6.48
CA SER A 114 7.35 3.15 -6.08
C SER A 114 6.99 4.55 -6.59
N TYR A 115 7.95 5.49 -6.61
CA TYR A 115 7.77 6.85 -7.13
C TYR A 115 7.73 6.92 -8.66
N GLU A 116 8.49 6.06 -9.34
CA GLU A 116 8.48 5.96 -10.80
C GLU A 116 7.13 5.46 -11.33
N LEU A 117 6.47 4.56 -10.60
CA LEU A 117 5.18 4.02 -10.98
C LEU A 117 4.04 5.02 -10.74
N VAL A 118 4.01 5.65 -9.57
CA VAL A 118 3.01 6.67 -9.22
C VAL A 118 3.69 7.79 -8.46
N ALA A 119 3.76 8.97 -9.09
CA ALA A 119 4.45 10.14 -8.54
C ALA A 119 3.77 10.71 -7.30
N VAL A 120 2.44 10.67 -7.24
CA VAL A 120 1.61 11.13 -6.12
C VAL A 120 0.54 10.09 -5.85
N ASP A 121 0.61 9.44 -4.70
CA ASP A 121 -0.32 8.38 -4.32
C ASP A 121 -1.18 8.87 -3.14
N PRO A 122 -2.50 9.07 -3.31
CA PRO A 122 -3.35 9.60 -2.25
C PRO A 122 -3.56 8.61 -1.09
N ASP A 123 -3.42 7.31 -1.35
CA ASP A 123 -3.73 6.25 -0.39
C ASP A 123 -2.52 5.96 0.50
N VAL A 124 -1.33 5.86 -0.08
CA VAL A 124 -0.09 5.57 0.68
C VAL A 124 0.90 6.73 0.74
N GLY A 125 0.65 7.86 0.08
CA GLY A 125 1.61 8.95 -0.08
C GLY A 125 2.09 9.56 1.23
N LEU A 126 1.22 9.75 2.23
CA LEU A 126 1.67 10.26 3.54
C LEU A 126 2.59 9.29 4.25
N TRP A 127 2.28 7.99 4.22
CA TRP A 127 3.14 6.96 4.79
C TRP A 127 4.48 6.89 4.04
N ARG A 128 4.44 6.94 2.70
CA ARG A 128 5.61 6.95 1.83
C ARG A 128 6.53 8.14 2.10
N VAL A 129 5.97 9.35 2.16
CA VAL A 129 6.71 10.59 2.49
C VAL A 129 7.32 10.49 3.88
N ARG A 130 6.55 10.04 4.89
CA ARG A 130 7.08 9.85 6.25
C ARG A 130 8.26 8.88 6.26
N PHE A 131 8.10 7.72 5.63
CA PHE A 131 9.11 6.68 5.58
C PHE A 131 10.40 7.18 4.92
N ALA A 132 10.27 7.91 3.81
CA ALA A 132 11.41 8.52 3.13
C ALA A 132 12.11 9.56 4.02
N LEU A 133 11.35 10.41 4.72
CA LEU A 133 11.92 11.42 5.60
C LEU A 133 12.62 10.84 6.83
N GLU A 134 12.11 9.73 7.39
CA GLU A 134 12.80 9.00 8.47
C GLU A 134 14.16 8.44 8.00
N ASN A 135 14.30 8.17 6.70
CA ASN A 135 15.52 7.69 6.06
C ASN A 135 16.23 8.77 5.22
N SER A 136 16.01 10.05 5.51
CA SER A 136 16.40 11.18 4.64
C SER A 136 17.88 11.21 4.20
N GLN A 137 18.79 10.69 5.04
CA GLN A 137 20.23 10.64 4.78
C GLN A 137 20.61 9.62 3.69
N MET A 138 19.76 8.60 3.48
CA MET A 138 20.00 7.52 2.51
C MET A 138 19.33 7.79 1.16
N LEU A 139 18.58 8.89 1.03
CA LEU A 139 17.87 9.22 -0.20
C LEU A 139 18.83 9.83 -1.23
N SER A 140 18.76 9.33 -2.47
CA SER A 140 19.41 9.96 -3.61
C SER A 140 18.84 11.37 -3.87
N HIS A 141 19.57 12.20 -4.61
CA HIS A 141 19.10 13.54 -4.96
C HIS A 141 17.74 13.52 -5.68
N ASN A 142 17.56 12.63 -6.66
CA ASN A 142 16.32 12.50 -7.41
C ASN A 142 15.17 12.02 -6.52
N LEU A 143 15.43 11.06 -5.63
CA LEU A 143 14.41 10.55 -4.72
C LEU A 143 13.95 11.62 -3.72
N ARG A 144 14.87 12.45 -3.21
CA ARG A 144 14.49 13.62 -2.38
C ARG A 144 13.60 14.60 -3.12
N ALA A 145 13.85 14.83 -4.42
CA ALA A 145 13.00 15.69 -5.23
C ALA A 145 11.59 15.09 -5.40
N ASN A 146 11.48 13.78 -5.64
CA ASN A 146 10.19 13.09 -5.76
C ASN A 146 9.39 13.14 -4.44
N VAL A 147 10.04 12.85 -3.31
CA VAL A 147 9.41 12.93 -1.97
C VAL A 147 8.90 14.34 -1.69
N ARG A 148 9.70 15.35 -2.03
CA ARG A 148 9.29 16.76 -1.91
C ARG A 148 8.07 17.04 -2.77
N ASN A 149 8.10 16.66 -4.05
CA ASN A 149 7.01 16.94 -4.99
C ASN A 149 5.69 16.29 -4.53
N GLU A 150 5.75 15.05 -4.05
CA GLU A 150 4.59 14.38 -3.47
C GLU A 150 4.07 15.10 -2.22
N ALA A 151 4.96 15.47 -1.28
CA ALA A 151 4.58 16.22 -0.09
C ALA A 151 3.90 17.56 -0.43
N PHE A 152 4.39 18.28 -1.44
CA PHE A 152 3.75 19.51 -1.93
C PHE A 152 2.38 19.22 -2.54
N ALA A 153 2.28 18.20 -3.40
CA ALA A 153 1.02 17.83 -4.05
C ALA A 153 -0.05 17.44 -3.03
N LEU A 154 0.30 16.61 -2.04
CA LEU A 154 -0.58 16.25 -0.93
C LEU A 154 -0.97 17.49 -0.11
N GLY A 155 0.00 18.37 0.19
CA GLY A 155 -0.22 19.57 0.98
C GLY A 155 -1.05 20.68 0.31
N MET A 156 -1.37 20.56 -0.98
CA MET A 156 -2.30 21.48 -1.65
C MET A 156 -3.75 21.29 -1.18
N ASN A 157 -4.12 20.07 -0.79
CA ASN A 157 -5.41 19.81 -0.14
C ASN A 157 -5.31 20.18 1.36
N GLY A 158 -6.28 20.97 1.86
CA GLY A 158 -6.30 21.46 3.24
C GLY A 158 -6.29 20.35 4.30
N ASP A 159 -7.06 19.27 4.08
CA ASP A 159 -7.13 18.14 5.02
C ASP A 159 -5.80 17.39 5.06
N LYS A 160 -5.26 17.07 3.88
CA LYS A 160 -3.95 16.41 3.75
C LYS A 160 -2.80 17.28 4.25
N ARG A 161 -2.89 18.61 4.17
CA ARG A 161 -1.92 19.52 4.79
C ARG A 161 -1.91 19.39 6.31
N SER A 162 -3.09 19.30 6.94
CA SER A 162 -3.21 19.07 8.37
C SER A 162 -2.59 17.72 8.77
N GLU A 163 -2.90 16.66 8.02
CA GLU A 163 -2.30 15.33 8.22
C GLU A 163 -0.76 15.35 8.04
N LEU A 164 -0.26 16.06 7.02
CA LEU A 164 1.17 16.22 6.77
C LEU A 164 1.86 16.96 7.94
N ARG A 165 1.21 17.98 8.51
CA ARG A 165 1.73 18.70 9.69
C ARG A 165 1.81 17.78 10.91
N GLN A 166 0.77 17.00 11.17
CA GLN A 166 0.75 16.03 12.27
C GLN A 166 1.83 14.96 12.08
N MET A 167 1.94 14.41 10.88
CA MET A 167 2.97 13.44 10.50
C MET A 167 4.37 14.02 10.71
N ALA A 168 4.63 15.26 10.29
CA ALA A 168 5.94 15.90 10.41
C ALA A 168 6.44 15.99 11.86
N ALA A 169 5.53 16.19 12.82
CA ALA A 169 5.86 16.22 14.24
C ALA A 169 6.33 14.85 14.78
N THR A 170 5.97 13.75 14.12
CA THR A 170 6.33 12.38 14.53
C THR A 170 7.66 11.88 13.94
N ILE A 171 8.25 12.63 13.01
CA ILE A 171 9.50 12.22 12.34
C ILE A 171 10.66 12.31 13.34
N ARG A 172 11.37 11.19 13.54
CA ARG A 172 12.50 11.10 14.47
C ARG A 172 13.79 11.61 13.84
N ASN A 173 13.99 11.39 12.55
CA ASN A 173 15.17 11.87 11.83
C ASN A 173 15.22 13.42 11.79
N PRO A 174 16.27 14.08 12.32
CA PRO A 174 16.33 15.54 12.40
C PRO A 174 16.38 16.22 11.02
N ALA A 175 17.08 15.64 10.04
CA ALA A 175 17.15 16.17 8.69
C ALA A 175 15.81 16.02 7.95
N GLY A 176 15.11 14.90 8.18
CA GLY A 176 13.75 14.68 7.67
C GLY A 176 12.76 15.68 8.26
N ARG A 177 12.81 15.91 9.58
CA ARG A 177 11.96 16.87 10.28
C ARG A 177 12.17 18.30 9.80
N LEU A 178 13.43 18.72 9.65
CA LEU A 178 13.76 20.05 9.10
C LEU A 178 13.21 20.21 7.68
N SER A 179 13.38 19.19 6.83
CA SER A 179 12.85 19.22 5.45
C SER A 179 11.33 19.40 5.43
N ALA A 180 10.60 18.61 6.24
CA ALA A 180 9.16 18.72 6.36
C ALA A 180 8.70 20.12 6.84
N ALA A 181 9.37 20.67 7.85
CA ALA A 181 9.08 22.01 8.36
C ALA A 181 9.25 23.10 7.28
N LEU A 182 10.34 23.03 6.50
CA LEU A 182 10.58 23.97 5.40
C LEU A 182 9.51 23.87 4.31
N TRP A 183 9.04 22.66 3.99
CA TRP A 183 8.00 22.46 2.99
C TRP A 183 6.65 22.99 3.47
N LEU A 184 6.28 22.71 4.72
CA LEU A 184 5.04 23.21 5.34
C LEU A 184 5.01 24.75 5.40
N ASN A 185 6.10 25.39 5.84
CA ASN A 185 6.20 26.85 5.83
C ASN A 185 5.99 27.44 4.42
N ARG A 186 6.52 26.78 3.39
CA ARG A 186 6.32 27.21 1.99
C ARG A 186 4.88 27.03 1.51
N LEU A 187 4.23 25.93 1.90
CA LEU A 187 2.81 25.68 1.59
C LEU A 187 1.89 26.72 2.23
N GLU A 188 2.21 27.15 3.45
CA GLU A 188 1.44 28.17 4.18
C GLU A 188 1.60 29.56 3.57
N ALA A 189 2.83 29.95 3.21
CA ALA A 189 3.10 31.23 2.55
C ALA A 189 2.44 31.37 1.17
N GLY A 190 2.14 30.24 0.50
CA GLY A 190 1.46 30.22 -0.79
C GLY A 190 -0.05 30.47 -0.72
N VAL A 191 -0.69 30.30 0.45
CA VAL A 191 -2.14 30.50 0.61
C VAL A 191 -2.51 31.92 0.99
N THR A 192 -1.57 32.70 1.52
CA THR A 192 -1.79 34.10 1.92
C THR A 192 -1.66 35.10 0.78
N LYS A 193 -1.42 34.64 -0.46
CA LYS A 193 -1.32 35.46 -1.67
C LYS A 193 -2.52 35.21 -2.57
#